data_AF-A0A9X5JPK5-F1
#
_entry.id   AF-A0A9X5JPK5-F1
#
_cell.length_a   1.000
_cell.length_b   1.000
_cell.length_c   1.000
_cell.angle_alpha   90.00
_cell.angle_beta   90.00
_cell.angle_gamma   90.00
#
_symmetry.space_group_name_H-M   'P 1'
#
loop_
_entity.id
_entity.type
_entity.pdbx_description
1 polymer ?
#
loop_
_entity_poly.entity_id
_entity_poly.type
_entity_poly.pdbx_seq_one_letter_code
_entity_poly.pdbx_strand_id
1 'polypeptide(L)'
;MMPFIELERRKEQLDAEEQDAIRKEQWIDDEAARLLTFFPDTLDEFRASLLHPLASKCCFGGKANEEYRDFILNLAYHQANENYDLQVLLKWEEPCQ
;
A
#
# COMPACT_ATOMS: atom_id res chain seq x y z
N MET A 1 -24.58 18.48 -31.86
CA MET A 1 -23.13 18.71 -32.07
C MET A 1 -22.67 19.53 -30.86
N MET A 2 -21.85 18.95 -29.98
CA MET A 2 -21.39 19.67 -28.77
C MET A 2 -20.41 20.78 -29.21
N PRO A 3 -20.55 22.03 -28.75
CA PRO A 3 -19.65 23.13 -29.09
C PRO A 3 -18.21 22.83 -28.65
N PHE A 4 -17.24 23.31 -29.44
CA PHE A 4 -15.80 23.08 -29.24
C PHE A 4 -15.30 23.43 -27.83
N ILE A 5 -15.84 24.49 -27.22
CA ILE A 5 -15.50 24.93 -25.85
C ILE A 5 -15.92 23.90 -24.78
N GLU A 6 -17.02 23.17 -24.99
CA GLU A 6 -17.43 22.10 -24.07
C GLU A 6 -16.52 20.87 -24.18
N LEU A 7 -15.93 20.62 -25.36
CA LEU A 7 -14.97 19.54 -25.56
C LEU A 7 -13.62 19.85 -24.88
N GLU A 8 -13.12 21.08 -25.00
CA GLU A 8 -11.88 21.50 -24.33
C GLU A 8 -12.01 21.41 -22.80
N ARG A 9 -13.10 21.93 -22.23
CA ARG A 9 -13.35 21.83 -20.77
C ARG A 9 -13.43 20.39 -20.29
N ARG A 10 -14.07 19.51 -21.06
CA ARG A 10 -14.17 18.09 -20.70
C ARG A 10 -12.83 17.39 -20.76
N LYS A 11 -11.98 17.76 -21.72
CA LYS A 11 -10.61 17.24 -21.81
C LYS A 11 -9.78 17.71 -20.61
N GLU A 12 -9.84 19.00 -20.26
CA GLU A 12 -9.14 19.54 -19.09
C GLU A 12 -9.58 18.84 -17.79
N GLN A 13 -10.87 18.50 -17.66
CA GLN A 13 -11.39 17.74 -16.51
C GLN A 13 -10.83 16.32 -16.46
N LEU A 14 -10.80 15.61 -17.59
CA LEU A 14 -10.22 14.27 -17.67
C LEU A 14 -8.72 14.29 -17.36
N ASP A 15 -7.99 15.27 -17.91
CA ASP A 15 -6.56 15.46 -17.66
C ASP A 15 -6.29 15.73 -16.16
N ALA A 16 -7.19 16.46 -15.48
CA ALA A 16 -7.09 16.70 -14.04
C ALA A 16 -7.40 15.45 -13.20
N GLU A 17 -8.44 14.70 -13.56
CA GLU A 17 -8.81 13.42 -12.90
C GLU A 17 -7.69 12.38 -13.03
N GLU A 18 -7.08 12.25 -14.21
CA GLU A 18 -5.93 11.37 -14.43
C GLU A 18 -4.72 11.78 -13.58
N GLN A 19 -4.42 13.08 -13.49
CA GLN A 19 -3.34 13.57 -12.65
C GLN A 19 -3.59 13.30 -11.16
N ASP A 20 -4.82 13.47 -10.69
CA ASP A 20 -5.18 13.18 -9.30
C ASP A 20 -5.09 11.69 -8.99
N ALA A 21 -5.46 10.81 -9.94
CA ALA A 21 -5.26 9.37 -9.82
C ALA A 21 -3.78 8.99 -9.72
N ILE A 22 -2.93 9.56 -10.58
CA ILE A 22 -1.48 9.33 -10.55
C ILE A 22 -0.88 9.78 -9.21
N ARG A 23 -1.28 10.96 -8.71
CA ARG A 23 -0.79 11.46 -7.41
C ARG A 23 -1.23 10.55 -6.26
N LYS A 24 -2.46 10.03 -6.30
CA LYS A 24 -2.96 9.06 -5.32
C LYS A 24 -2.12 7.79 -5.34
N GLU A 25 -1.88 7.21 -6.51
CA GLU A 25 -1.07 5.99 -6.65
C GLU A 25 0.36 6.21 -6.13
N GLN A 26 1.00 7.33 -6.50
CA GLN A 26 2.33 7.68 -5.99
C GLN A 26 2.38 7.79 -4.47
N TRP A 27 1.37 8.42 -3.86
CA TRP A 27 1.31 8.52 -2.41
C TRP A 27 1.17 7.14 -1.75
N ILE A 28 0.34 6.27 -2.32
CA ILE A 28 0.16 4.90 -1.82
C ILE A 28 1.45 4.10 -1.94
N ASP A 29 2.17 4.22 -3.07
CA ASP A 29 3.46 3.56 -3.27
C ASP A 29 4.51 4.04 -2.23
N ASP A 30 4.59 5.35 -2.00
CA ASP A 30 5.52 5.94 -1.03
C ASP A 30 5.21 5.48 0.40
N GLU A 31 3.93 5.49 0.80
CA GLU A 31 3.52 5.05 2.13
C GLU A 31 3.66 3.53 2.31
N ALA A 32 3.36 2.72 1.29
CA ALA A 32 3.59 1.28 1.32
C ALA A 32 5.08 0.97 1.45
N ALA A 33 5.95 1.68 0.71
CA ALA A 33 7.40 1.54 0.83
C ALA A 33 7.89 1.90 2.24
N ARG A 34 7.34 2.95 2.85
CA ARG A 34 7.63 3.31 4.25
C ARG A 34 7.18 2.21 5.20
N LEU A 35 5.96 1.69 5.05
CA LEU A 35 5.41 0.63 5.92
C LEU A 35 6.25 -0.65 5.85
N LEU A 36 6.73 -1.01 4.66
CA LEU A 36 7.61 -2.16 4.45
C LEU A 36 8.91 -2.08 5.27
N THR A 37 9.42 -0.87 5.54
CA THR A 37 10.65 -0.71 6.35
C THR A 37 10.50 -1.14 7.81
N PHE A 38 9.28 -1.27 8.32
CA PHE A 38 9.02 -1.73 9.68
C PHE A 38 8.89 -3.26 9.79
N PHE A 39 8.79 -3.97 8.67
CA PHE A 39 8.75 -5.42 8.67
C PHE A 39 10.17 -6.00 8.70
N PRO A 40 10.37 -7.15 9.39
CA PRO A 40 11.59 -7.94 9.29
C PRO A 40 11.91 -8.36 7.85
N ASP A 41 13.19 -8.60 7.56
CA ASP A 41 13.65 -8.98 6.22
C ASP A 41 13.26 -10.43 5.85
N THR A 42 13.09 -11.27 6.87
CA THR A 42 12.80 -12.69 6.71
C THR A 42 11.70 -13.18 7.65
N LEU A 43 11.00 -14.23 7.21
CA LEU A 43 9.86 -14.77 7.95
C LEU A 43 10.26 -15.38 9.31
N ASP A 44 11.48 -15.88 9.43
CA ASP A 44 11.98 -16.49 10.67
C ASP A 44 12.20 -15.46 11.79
N GLU A 45 12.49 -14.21 11.43
CA GLU A 45 12.60 -13.09 12.38
C GLU A 45 11.22 -12.65 12.92
N PHE A 46 10.14 -12.97 12.22
CA PHE A 46 8.76 -12.57 12.55
C PHE A 46 8.14 -13.30 13.77
N ARG A 47 8.97 -13.87 14.66
CA ARG A 47 8.65 -14.69 15.86
C ARG A 47 8.43 -16.18 15.59
N ALA A 48 9.49 -16.89 15.25
CA ALA A 48 9.52 -18.36 15.31
C ALA A 48 9.29 -18.93 16.73
N SER A 49 9.46 -18.15 17.81
CA SER A 49 9.52 -18.69 19.19
C SER A 49 8.16 -19.10 19.81
N LEU A 50 7.03 -18.70 19.22
CA LEU A 50 5.68 -19.01 19.74
C LEU A 50 4.91 -20.00 18.85
N LEU A 51 5.48 -20.43 17.73
CA LEU A 51 4.82 -21.30 16.77
C LEU A 51 4.99 -22.77 17.14
N HIS A 52 3.96 -23.57 16.86
CA HIS A 52 4.04 -25.03 16.96
C HIS A 52 5.18 -25.56 16.07
N PRO A 53 5.95 -26.59 16.49
CA PRO A 53 7.13 -27.06 15.75
C PRO A 53 6.88 -27.42 14.28
N LEU A 54 5.68 -27.91 13.95
CA LEU A 54 5.31 -28.19 12.55
C LEU A 54 5.07 -26.92 11.72
N ALA A 55 4.50 -25.88 12.33
CA ALA A 55 4.29 -24.59 11.68
C ALA A 55 5.62 -23.84 11.51
N SER A 56 6.51 -23.93 12.50
CA SER A 56 7.86 -23.36 12.42
C SER A 56 8.65 -23.92 11.24
N LYS A 57 8.52 -25.22 10.92
CA LYS A 57 9.16 -25.82 9.74
C LYS A 57 8.68 -25.20 8.41
N CYS A 58 7.45 -24.73 8.34
CA CYS A 58 6.94 -24.04 7.15
C CYS A 58 7.66 -22.71 6.93
N CYS A 59 8.11 -22.03 7.99
CA CYS A 59 8.81 -20.75 7.91
C CYS A 59 10.24 -20.86 7.34
N PHE A 60 10.83 -22.06 7.33
CA PHE A 60 12.19 -22.31 6.82
C PHE A 60 12.23 -22.94 5.42
N GLY A 61 11.08 -23.15 4.78
CA GLY A 61 11.01 -23.71 3.42
C GLY A 61 11.58 -22.73 2.38
N GLY A 62 12.12 -23.24 1.27
CA GLY A 62 12.74 -22.40 0.24
C GLY A 62 11.82 -21.32 -0.37
N LYS A 63 10.50 -21.53 -0.34
CA LYS A 63 9.48 -20.56 -0.78
C LYS A 63 8.92 -19.67 0.34
N ALA A 64 9.24 -19.97 1.60
CA ALA A 64 8.60 -19.30 2.74
C ALA A 64 8.88 -17.80 2.78
N ASN A 65 10.09 -17.39 2.38
CA ASN A 65 10.46 -15.98 2.28
C ASN A 65 9.82 -15.28 1.07
N GLU A 66 9.52 -16.01 -0.02
CA GLU A 66 8.79 -15.45 -1.17
C GLU A 66 7.33 -15.17 -0.76
N GLU A 67 6.67 -16.15 -0.16
CA GLU A 67 5.30 -16.01 0.36
C GLU A 67 5.21 -14.92 1.44
N TYR A 68 6.24 -14.79 2.28
CA TYR A 68 6.31 -13.73 3.28
C TYR A 68 6.42 -12.34 2.65
N ARG A 69 7.25 -12.19 1.60
CA ARG A 69 7.36 -10.92 0.87
C ARG A 69 6.03 -10.52 0.26
N ASP A 70 5.35 -11.46 -0.38
CA ASP A 70 4.02 -11.21 -0.95
C ASP A 70 3.00 -10.84 0.14
N PHE A 71 3.07 -11.52 1.29
CA PHE A 71 2.22 -11.22 2.45
C PHE A 71 2.43 -9.80 2.99
N ILE A 72 3.66 -9.40 3.28
CA ILE A 72 3.94 -8.06 3.83
C ILE A 72 3.67 -6.97 2.80
N LEU A 73 3.90 -7.23 1.51
CA LEU A 73 3.60 -6.30 0.43
C LEU A 73 2.10 -6.03 0.33
N ASN A 74 1.28 -7.08 0.30
CA ASN A 74 -0.17 -6.93 0.30
C ASN A 74 -0.67 -6.16 1.53
N LEU A 75 -0.15 -6.47 2.72
CA LEU A 75 -0.52 -5.75 3.94
C LEU A 75 -0.14 -4.27 3.89
N ALA A 76 1.08 -3.95 3.44
CA ALA A 76 1.55 -2.58 3.33
C ALA A 76 0.69 -1.77 2.37
N TYR A 77 0.34 -2.33 1.21
CA TYR A 77 -0.54 -1.67 0.24
C TYR A 77 -1.99 -1.52 0.72
N HIS A 78 -2.52 -2.49 1.44
CA HIS A 78 -3.85 -2.37 2.07
C HIS A 78 -3.85 -1.24 3.11
N GLN A 79 -2.86 -1.23 4.01
CA GLN A 79 -2.76 -0.20 5.03
C GLN A 79 -2.48 1.18 4.42
N ALA A 80 -1.65 1.28 3.38
CA ALA A 80 -1.40 2.54 2.67
C ALA A 80 -2.69 3.09 2.04
N ASN A 81 -3.56 2.24 1.47
CA ASN A 81 -4.87 2.68 0.99
C ASN A 81 -5.75 3.23 2.11
N GLU A 82 -5.81 2.54 3.25
CA GLU A 82 -6.56 3.03 4.42
C GLU A 82 -5.98 4.36 4.94
N ASN A 83 -4.64 4.48 4.99
CA ASN A 83 -3.97 5.71 5.41
C ASN A 83 -4.24 6.86 4.44
N TYR A 84 -4.34 6.60 3.13
CA TYR A 84 -4.71 7.62 2.14
C TYR A 84 -6.12 8.15 2.42
N ASP A 85 -7.08 7.24 2.64
CA ASP A 85 -8.46 7.62 2.94
C ASP A 85 -8.56 8.43 4.26
N LEU A 86 -7.78 8.05 5.28
CA LEU A 86 -7.74 8.77 6.55
C LEU A 86 -7.02 10.13 6.46
N GLN A 87 -5.81 10.18 5.90
CA GLN A 87 -4.96 11.36 5.93
C GLN A 87 -5.25 12.36 4.81
N VAL A 88 -5.60 11.89 3.61
CA VAL A 88 -5.81 12.74 2.44
C VAL A 88 -7.27 13.11 2.26
N LEU A 89 -8.19 12.13 2.35
CA LEU A 89 -9.62 12.41 2.18
C LEU A 89 -10.26 12.99 3.45
N LEU A 90 -9.94 12.41 4.61
CA LEU A 90 -10.54 12.82 5.88
C LEU A 90 -9.71 13.86 6.65
N LYS A 91 -8.49 14.18 6.19
CA LYS A 91 -7.52 15.08 6.87
C LYS A 91 -7.35 14.75 8.35
N TRP A 92 -7.40 13.46 8.66
CA TRP A 92 -7.32 12.98 10.02
C TRP A 92 -5.83 12.87 10.39
N GLU A 93 -5.40 13.74 11.30
CA GLU A 93 -4.09 13.62 11.94
C GLU A 93 -4.21 12.58 13.05
N GLU A 94 -3.43 11.49 12.97
CA GLU A 94 -3.34 10.54 14.08
C GLU A 94 -2.90 11.30 15.35
N PRO A 95 -3.56 11.07 16.51
CA PRO A 95 -3.09 11.63 17.77
C PRO A 95 -1.69 11.05 18.04
N CYS A 96 -0.68 11.91 18.08
CA CYS A 96 0.68 11.52 18.46
C CYS A 96 0.64 10.74 19.79
N GLN A 97 1.07 9.47 19.77
CA GLN A 97 1.33 8.69 20.97
C GLN A 97 2.72 8.98 21.54
#